data_AF-A0A3D0UT67-F1
#
_entry.id   AF-A0A3D0UT67-F1
#
_cell.length_a   1.000
_cell.length_b   1.000
_cell.length_c   1.000
_cell.angle_alpha   90.00
_cell.angle_beta   90.00
_cell.angle_gamma   90.00
#
_symmetry.space_group_name_H-M   'P 1'
#
loop_
_entity.id
_entity.type
_entity.pdbx_description
1 polymer ?
#
loop_
_entity_poly.entity_id
_entity_poly.type
_entity_poly.pdbx_seq_one_letter_code
_entity_poly.pdbx_strand_id
1 'polypeptide(L)'
;MVKILTTARNQGKKIHIYNTETRPLYQGRITSADLLKAGVPDTMITDDSAPFFVDNEYDSHIHIHKVFLGSDCIRTNGNTINKV
;
A
#
# COMPACT_ATOMS: atom_id res chain seq x y z
N MET A 1 8.57 2.36 -2.73
CA MET A 1 7.20 2.86 -2.53
C MET A 1 7.14 4.09 -1.62
N VAL A 2 7.59 3.99 -0.36
CA VAL A 2 7.47 5.05 0.67
C VAL A 2 7.82 6.46 0.18
N LYS A 3 8.96 6.64 -0.51
CA LYS A 3 9.38 7.96 -1.04
C LYS A 3 8.31 8.64 -1.90
N ILE A 4 7.61 7.91 -2.76
CA ILE A 4 6.56 8.45 -3.64
C ILE A 4 5.39 8.97 -2.78
N LEU A 5 5.01 8.21 -1.76
CA LEU A 5 3.91 8.56 -0.85
C LEU A 5 4.26 9.76 0.02
N THR A 6 5.49 9.82 0.55
CA THR A 6 5.99 10.97 1.30
C THR A 6 6.07 12.22 0.42
N THR A 7 6.57 12.11 -0.82
CA THR A 7 6.57 13.24 -1.77
C THR A 7 5.15 13.73 -2.07
N ALA A 8 4.20 12.83 -2.30
CA ALA A 8 2.80 13.18 -2.51
C ALA A 8 2.21 13.93 -1.30
N ARG A 9 2.53 13.49 -0.08
CA ARG A 9 2.13 14.17 1.15
C ARG A 9 2.74 15.57 1.25
N ASN A 10 4.04 15.71 0.95
CA ASN A 10 4.75 16.99 0.96
C ASN A 10 4.22 17.98 -0.09
N GLN A 11 3.66 17.48 -1.19
CA GLN A 11 2.94 18.29 -2.18
C GLN A 11 1.52 18.71 -1.71
N GLY A 12 1.16 18.45 -0.45
CA GLY A 12 -0.14 18.83 0.12
C GLY A 12 -1.28 17.88 -0.20
N LYS A 13 -1.01 16.71 -0.81
CA LYS A 13 -2.08 15.73 -1.09
C LYS A 13 -2.61 15.14 0.21
N LYS A 14 -3.94 15.04 0.30
CA LYS A 14 -4.63 14.35 1.38
C LYS A 14 -4.73 12.88 1.00
N ILE A 15 -3.81 12.08 1.54
CA ILE A 15 -3.73 10.64 1.30
C ILE A 15 -3.73 9.92 2.64
N HIS A 16 -4.39 8.77 2.66
CA HIS A 16 -4.30 7.79 3.73
C HIS A 16 -3.87 6.47 3.09
N ILE A 17 -2.88 5.82 3.67
CA ILE A 17 -2.28 4.61 3.09
C ILE A 17 -2.82 3.38 3.81
N TYR A 18 -3.31 2.41 3.04
CA TYR A 18 -3.61 1.08 3.55
C TYR A 18 -2.55 0.13 2.99
N ASN A 19 -1.74 -0.48 3.87
CA ASN A 19 -0.72 -1.43 3.48
C ASN A 19 -1.02 -2.82 4.06
N THR A 20 -0.77 -3.87 3.28
CA THR A 20 -0.90 -5.23 3.79
C THR A 20 0.32 -5.60 4.63
N GLU A 21 0.15 -6.54 5.55
CA GLU A 21 1.24 -7.03 6.38
C GLU A 21 2.31 -7.80 5.57
N THR A 22 1.94 -8.43 4.45
CA THR A 22 2.82 -9.19 3.54
C THR A 22 3.46 -10.41 4.21
N ARG A 23 2.64 -11.43 4.51
CA ARG A 23 3.09 -12.72 5.06
C ARG A 23 4.01 -13.47 4.07
N PRO A 24 4.88 -14.38 4.55
CA PRO A 24 5.16 -14.72 5.94
C PRO A 24 6.22 -13.82 6.59
N LEU A 25 6.87 -12.94 5.82
CA LEU A 25 8.00 -12.13 6.30
C LEU A 25 7.58 -10.82 6.96
N TYR A 26 6.29 -10.46 6.90
CA TYR A 26 5.71 -9.27 7.52
C TYR A 26 6.40 -7.96 7.11
N GLN A 27 6.78 -7.84 5.83
CA GLN A 27 7.49 -6.67 5.32
C GLN A 27 6.64 -5.39 5.37
N GLY A 28 5.31 -5.53 5.43
CA GLY A 28 4.39 -4.42 5.68
C GLY A 28 4.74 -3.63 6.95
N ARG A 29 5.30 -4.29 7.98
CA ARG A 29 5.72 -3.64 9.23
C ARG A 29 6.84 -2.63 9.03
N ILE A 30 7.81 -2.95 8.17
CA ILE A 30 8.90 -2.03 7.81
C ILE A 30 8.31 -0.83 7.07
N THR A 31 7.39 -1.09 6.14
CA THR A 31 6.71 -0.03 5.38
C THR A 31 5.91 0.91 6.30
N SER A 32 5.11 0.38 7.22
CA SER A 32 4.38 1.18 8.22
C SER A 32 5.32 1.97 9.12
N ALA A 33 6.41 1.36 9.59
CA ALA A 33 7.38 2.06 10.43
C ALA A 33 8.01 3.26 9.69
N ASP A 34 8.30 3.11 8.40
CA ASP A 34 8.87 4.20 7.58
C ASP A 34 7.83 5.29 7.25
N LEU A 35 6.57 4.92 6.99
CA LEU A 35 5.47 5.86 6.77
C LEU A 35 5.16 6.68 8.03
N LEU A 36 5.12 6.02 9.19
CA LEU A 36 4.92 6.65 10.48
C LEU A 36 6.03 7.65 10.80
N LYS A 37 7.30 7.27 10.59
CA LYS A 37 8.45 8.20 10.73
C LYS A 37 8.35 9.40 9.80
N ALA A 38 7.78 9.21 8.61
CA ALA A 38 7.58 10.27 7.62
C ALA A 38 6.31 11.10 7.86
N GLY A 39 5.50 10.81 8.89
CA GLY A 39 4.25 11.51 9.18
C GLY A 39 3.16 11.30 8.12
N VAL A 40 3.21 10.20 7.39
CA VAL A 40 2.18 9.81 6.41
C VAL A 40 1.16 8.92 7.12
N PRO A 41 -0.14 9.28 7.15
CA PRO A 41 -1.17 8.45 7.78
C PRO A 41 -1.23 7.06 7.12
N ASP A 42 -1.04 6.02 7.93
CA ASP A 42 -1.09 4.63 7.48
C ASP A 42 -2.00 3.76 8.35
N THR A 43 -2.51 2.68 7.77
CA THR A 43 -3.26 1.62 8.46
C THR A 43 -2.83 0.30 7.86
N MET A 44 -2.20 -0.52 8.68
CA MET A 44 -1.81 -1.87 8.28
C MET A 44 -3.01 -2.82 8.38
N ILE A 45 -3.22 -3.60 7.34
CA ILE A 45 -4.30 -4.57 7.22
C ILE A 45 -3.73 -5.97 7.00
N THR A 46 -4.50 -7.01 7.26
CA THR A 46 -4.09 -8.38 6.94
C THR A 46 -4.19 -8.62 5.43
N ASP A 47 -3.36 -9.51 4.87
CA ASP A 47 -3.40 -9.83 3.45
C ASP A 47 -4.81 -10.31 3.02
N ASP A 48 -5.47 -11.09 3.89
CA ASP A 48 -6.81 -11.65 3.65
C ASP A 48 -7.92 -10.58 3.64
N SER A 49 -7.67 -9.41 4.24
CA SER A 49 -8.62 -8.30 4.24
C SER A 49 -8.50 -7.43 2.99
N ALA A 50 -7.42 -7.51 2.22
CA ALA A 50 -7.21 -6.65 1.06
C ALA A 50 -8.36 -6.65 0.03
N PRO A 51 -8.99 -7.80 -0.31
CA PRO A 51 -10.13 -7.82 -1.22
C PRO A 51 -11.29 -6.97 -0.71
N PHE A 52 -11.62 -7.04 0.59
CA PHE A 52 -12.70 -6.25 1.19
C PHE A 52 -12.49 -4.73 1.03
N PHE A 53 -11.25 -4.26 1.14
CA PHE A 53 -10.93 -2.84 0.96
C PHE A 53 -10.95 -2.40 -0.50
N VAL A 54 -10.62 -3.29 -1.44
CA VAL A 54 -10.56 -2.96 -2.88
C VAL A 54 -11.94 -3.04 -3.54
N ASP A 55 -12.77 -3.99 -3.10
CA ASP A 55 -14.09 -4.24 -3.68
C ASP A 55 -15.00 -3.01 -3.61
N ASN A 56 -14.83 -2.16 -2.58
CA ASN A 56 -15.59 -0.93 -2.38
C ASN A 56 -17.13 -1.11 -2.39
N GLU A 57 -17.65 -2.34 -2.53
CA GLU A 57 -19.08 -2.68 -2.58
C GLU A 57 -19.72 -2.64 -1.18
N TYR A 58 -18.92 -2.81 -0.13
CA TYR A 58 -19.38 -2.69 1.24
C TYR A 58 -19.40 -1.22 1.66
N ASP A 59 -20.41 -0.82 2.45
CA ASP A 59 -20.51 0.48 3.16
C ASP A 59 -19.45 0.60 4.29
N SER A 60 -18.23 0.18 3.98
CA SER A 60 -17.07 0.64 4.70
C SER A 60 -16.85 2.07 4.22
N HIS A 61 -16.76 3.03 5.13
CA HIS A 61 -16.44 4.43 4.80
C HIS A 61 -15.00 4.61 4.24
N ILE A 62 -14.40 3.53 3.73
CA ILE A 62 -13.04 3.42 3.23
C ILE A 62 -13.15 3.07 1.76
N HIS A 63 -12.77 4.03 0.91
CA HIS A 63 -12.77 3.85 -0.52
C HIS A 63 -11.33 3.83 -1.05
N ILE A 64 -10.88 2.69 -1.58
CA ILE A 64 -9.55 2.57 -2.18
C ILE A 64 -9.60 3.07 -3.63
N HIS A 65 -8.96 4.21 -3.86
CA HIS A 65 -8.98 4.88 -5.16
C HIS A 65 -7.87 4.39 -6.10
N LYS A 66 -6.74 3.95 -5.53
CA LYS A 66 -5.53 3.58 -6.26
C LYS A 66 -4.79 2.49 -5.51
N VAL A 67 -4.29 1.51 -6.27
CA VAL A 67 -3.40 0.46 -5.77
C VAL A 67 -2.01 0.71 -6.33
N PHE A 68 -1.01 0.68 -5.46
CA PHE A 68 0.39 0.82 -5.84
C PHE A 68 1.14 -0.46 -5.47
N LEU A 69 1.86 -1.02 -6.43
CA LEU A 69 2.70 -2.20 -6.24
C LEU A 69 4.15 -1.88 -6.60
N GLY A 70 5.07 -2.52 -5.87
CA GLY A 70 6.45 -2.63 -6.32
C GLY A 70 6.59 -3.71 -7.40
N SER A 71 7.80 -3.92 -7.86
CA SER A 71 8.13 -5.08 -8.70
C SER A 71 9.60 -5.46 -8.49
N ASP A 72 9.86 -6.76 -8.42
CA ASP A 72 11.20 -7.31 -8.43
C ASP A 72 11.74 -7.45 -9.87
N CYS A 73 10.85 -7.73 -10.82
CA CYS A 73 11.18 -7.83 -12.25
C CYS A 73 9.97 -7.51 -13.13
N ILE A 74 10.19 -6.71 -14.18
CA ILE A 74 9.20 -6.42 -15.22
C ILE A 74 9.69 -7.06 -16.51
N ARG A 75 8.93 -8.01 -17.05
CA ARG A 75 9.24 -8.69 -18.30
C ARG A 75 8.96 -7.77 -19.49
N THR A 76 9.59 -8.06 -20.63
CA THR A 76 9.40 -7.30 -21.87
C THR A 76 7.96 -7.29 -22.38
N ASN A 77 7.14 -8.27 -21.99
CA ASN A 77 5.72 -8.34 -22.31
C ASN A 77 4.83 -7.56 -21.30
N GLY A 78 5.42 -6.87 -20.33
CA GLY A 78 4.69 -6.09 -19.32
C GLY A 78 4.28 -6.88 -18.07
N ASN A 79 4.53 -8.20 -18.01
CA ASN A 79 4.24 -8.97 -16.81
C ASN A 79 5.18 -8.57 -15.67
N THR A 80 4.62 -8.30 -14.49
CA THR A 80 5.38 -8.01 -13.29
C THR A 80 5.52 -9.26 -12.43
N ILE A 81 6.74 -9.51 -11.99
CA ILE A 81 7.06 -10.45 -10.92
C ILE A 81 7.24 -9.59 -9.67
N ASN A 82 6.54 -9.98 -8.61
CA ASN A 82 6.58 -9.30 -7.34
C ASN A 82 6.41 -10.32 -6.21
N LYS A 83 6.66 -9.84 -4.99
CA LYS A 83 6.35 -10.52 -3.74
C LYS A 83 4.93 -11.11 -3.72
N VAL A 84 4.83 -12.35 -3.24
CA VAL A 84 3.57 -13.01 -2.83
C VAL A 84 3.13 -12.52 -1.46
#